data_AF-A0A1F8VLZ4-F1
#
_entry.id   AF-A0A1F8VLZ4-F1
#
_cell.length_a   1.000
_cell.length_b   1.000
_cell.length_c   1.000
_cell.angle_alpha   90.00
_cell.angle_beta   90.00
_cell.angle_gamma   90.00
#
_symmetry.space_group_name_H-M   'P 1'
#
loop_
_entity.id
_entity.type
_entity.pdbx_description
1 polymer ?
#
loop_
_entity_poly.entity_id
_entity_poly.type
_entity_poly.pdbx_seq_one_letter_code
_entity_poly.pdbx_strand_id
1 'polypeptide(L)' 'MQYLLAWRMALAKNLLRRQVGGMAEVAQRVGYSSASTFSVAFTRFVGQAPSQYARMPAE' A
#
# COMPACT_ATOMS: atom_id res chain seq x y z
N MET A 1 -17.83 5.29 -6.21
CA MET A 1 -16.36 5.49 -6.32
C MET A 1 -15.53 4.91 -5.18
N GLN A 2 -16.09 4.34 -4.10
CA GLN A 2 -15.29 3.77 -3.00
C GLN A 2 -14.64 2.40 -3.32
N TYR A 3 -15.22 1.66 -4.27
CA TYR A 3 -14.75 0.33 -4.66
C TYR A 3 -13.35 0.30 -5.28
N LEU A 4 -13.01 1.32 -6.08
CA LEU A 4 -11.71 1.42 -6.76
C LEU A 4 -10.58 1.70 -5.76
N LEU A 5 -10.85 2.56 -4.76
CA LEU A 5 -9.91 2.80 -3.67
C LEU A 5 -9.72 1.54 -2.84
N ALA A 6 -10.82 0.87 -2.46
CA ALA A 6 -10.75 -0.37 -1.68
C ALA A 6 -9.95 -1.47 -2.41
N TRP A 7 -10.15 -1.63 -3.72
CA TRP A 7 -9.40 -2.60 -4.53
C TRP A 7 -7.91 -2.26 -4.63
N ARG A 8 -7.57 -0.98 -4.85
CA ARG A 8 -6.17 -0.51 -4.86
C ARG A 8 -5.48 -0.76 -3.52
N MET A 9 -6.19 -0.55 -2.41
CA MET A 9 -5.65 -0.79 -1.07
C MET A 9 -5.51 -2.28 -0.76
N ALA A 10 -6.42 -3.13 -1.24
CA ALA A 10 -6.29 -4.58 -1.14
C ALA A 10 -5.04 -5.09 -1.90
N LEU A 11 -4.81 -4.59 -3.12
CA LEU A 11 -3.62 -4.90 -3.91
C LEU A 11 -2.35 -4.40 -3.22
N ALA A 12 -2.36 -3.17 -2.68
CA ALA A 12 -1.25 -2.61 -1.91
C ALA A 12 -0.88 -3.50 -0.71
N LYS A 13 -1.87 -3.96 0.07
CA LYS A 13 -1.64 -4.87 1.21
C LYS A 13 -1.02 -6.18 0.77
N ASN A 14 -1.42 -6.73 -0.39
CA ASN A 14 -0.81 -7.95 -0.93
C ASN A 14 0.67 -7.73 -1.32
N LEU A 15 0.96 -6.64 -2.04
CA LEU A 15 2.31 -6.30 -2.48
C LEU A 15 3.27 -6.05 -1.30
N LEU A 16 2.80 -5.32 -0.28
CA LEU A 16 3.58 -5.03 0.93
C LEU A 16 3.91 -6.30 1.72
N ARG A 17 2.95 -7.22 1.88
CA ARG A 17 3.16 -8.51 2.56
C ARG A 17 4.12 -9.42 1.82
N ARG A 18 4.10 -9.38 0.49
CA ARG A 18 5.04 -10.17 -0.33
C ARG A 18 6.44 -9.54 -0.40
N GLN A 19 6.68 -8.39 0.26
CA GLN A 19 7.94 -7.64 0.23
C GLN A 19 8.45 -7.41 -1.21
N VAL A 20 7.53 -7.25 -2.17
CA VAL A 20 7.91 -7.12 -3.59
C VAL A 20 8.26 -5.67 -3.89
N GLY A 21 9.55 -5.37 -3.82
CA GLY A 21 10.10 -4.06 -4.18
C GLY A 21 9.95 -3.00 -3.09
N GLY A 22 10.50 -1.81 -3.37
CA GLY A 22 10.42 -0.65 -2.47
C GLY A 22 9.05 0.04 -2.51
N MET A 23 8.80 0.94 -1.55
CA MET A 23 7.54 1.69 -1.44
C MET A 23 7.14 2.44 -2.72
N ALA A 24 8.13 2.94 -3.47
CA ALA A 24 7.90 3.61 -4.75
C ALA A 24 7.34 2.66 -5.83
N GLU A 25 7.84 1.42 -5.89
CA GLU A 25 7.36 0.42 -6.84
C GLU A 25 5.93 -0.02 -6.50
N VAL A 26 5.64 -0.22 -5.21
CA VAL A 26 4.28 -0.53 -4.73
C VAL A 26 3.33 0.60 -5.10
N ALA A 27 3.72 1.86 -4.87
CA ALA A 27 2.93 3.03 -5.21
C ALA A 27 2.62 3.09 -6.72
N GLN A 28 3.61 2.89 -7.58
CA GLN A 28 3.39 2.88 -9.03
C GLN A 28 2.47 1.74 -9.47
N ARG A 29 2.63 0.53 -8.91
CA ARG A 29 1.78 -0.63 -9.22
C ARG A 29 0.31 -0.44 -8.85
N VAL A 30 0.05 0.26 -7.74
CA VAL A 30 -1.32 0.61 -7.33
C VAL A 30 -1.79 1.95 -7.93
N GLY A 31 -1.01 2.50 -8.87
CA GLY A 31 -1.32 3.66 -9.70
C GLY A 31 -1.27 5.00 -8.97
N TYR A 32 -0.36 5.15 -8.00
CA TYR A 32 0.01 6.42 -7.41
C TYR A 32 1.32 6.91 -8.02
N SER A 33 1.38 8.20 -8.36
CA SER A 33 2.58 8.82 -8.94
C SER A 33 3.72 8.99 -7.94
N SER A 34 3.46 8.91 -6.64
CA SER A 34 4.47 9.07 -5.58
C SER A 34 4.20 8.19 -4.36
N ALA A 35 5.28 7.67 -3.78
CA ALA A 35 5.24 6.89 -2.54
C ALA A 35 4.62 7.67 -1.37
N SER A 36 4.85 8.99 -1.29
CA SER A 36 4.30 9.83 -0.23
C SER A 36 2.77 9.91 -0.31
N THR A 37 2.22 10.16 -1.51
CA THR A 37 0.76 10.20 -1.74
C THR A 37 0.12 8.85 -1.45
N PHE A 38 0.76 7.75 -1.90
CA PHE A 38 0.34 6.40 -1.57
C PHE A 38 0.34 6.17 -0.05
N SER A 39 1.41 6.55 0.65
CA SER A 39 1.53 6.35 2.09
C SER A 39 0.44 7.06 2.87
N VAL A 40 0.12 8.31 2.53
CA VAL A 40 -0.98 9.05 3.17
C VAL A 40 -2.33 8.36 2.92
N ALA A 41 -2.61 7.95 1.68
CA ALA A 41 -3.86 7.29 1.34
C ALA A 41 -3.98 5.91 2.02
N PHE A 42 -2.88 5.16 2.06
CA PHE A 42 -2.81 3.84 2.71
C PHE A 42 -3.01 3.96 4.21
N THR A 43 -2.32 4.88 4.89
CA THR A 43 -2.50 5.10 6.33
C THR A 43 -3.93 5.51 6.66
N ARG A 44 -4.56 6.37 5.84
CA ARG A 44 -5.98 6.73 6.03
C ARG A 44 -6.94 5.55 5.86
N PHE A 45 -6.62 4.60 4.98
CA PHE A 45 -7.49 3.45 4.70
C PHE A 45 -7.26 2.26 5.62
N VAL A 46 -5.99 1.98 5.96
CA VAL A 46 -5.57 0.80 6.73
C VAL A 46 -5.32 1.13 8.21
N GLY A 47 -5.12 2.41 8.55
CA GLY A 47 -4.84 2.87 9.92
C GLY A 47 -3.36 2.79 10.31
N GLN A 48 -2.49 2.25 9.46
CA GLN A 48 -1.06 2.11 9.72
C GLN A 48 -0.23 2.44 8.48
N ALA A 49 1.02 2.86 8.69
CA ALA A 49 1.92 3.17 7.59
C ALA A 49 2.25 1.92 6.76
N PRO A 50 2.36 2.02 5.43
CA PRO A 50 2.68 0.89 4.57
C PRO A 50 4.03 0.24 4.92
N SER A 51 5.03 1.04 5.32
CA SER A 51 6.32 0.54 5.80
C SER A 51 6.23 -0.31 7.05
N GLN A 52 5.34 0.04 7.98
CA GLN A 52 5.10 -0.75 9.19
C GLN A 52 4.33 -2.03 8.84
N TYR A 53 3.32 -1.94 7.97
CA TYR A 53 2.55 -3.09 7.49
C TYR A 53 3.43 -4.11 6.74
N ALA A 54 4.39 -3.63 5.94
CA ALA A 54 5.33 -4.46 5.21
C ALA A 54 6.33 -5.20 6.12
N ARG A 55 6.64 -4.63 7.29
CA ARG A 55 7.58 -5.21 8.27
C ARG A 55 6.91 -6.21 9.21
N MET A 56 5.58 -6.23 9.28
CA MET A 56 4.87 -7.24 10.06
C MET A 56 5.06 -8.61 9.41
N PRO A 57 5.53 -9.63 10.16
CA PRO A 57 5.57 -10.99 9.65
C PRO A 57 4.15 -11.41 9.26
N ALA A 58 4.01 -12.03 8.09
CA ALA A 58 2.80 -12.75 7.75
C ALA A 58 2.82 -14.03 8.61
N GLU A 59 2.07 -14.01 9.71
CA GLU A 59 1.75 -15.18 10.53
C GLU A 59 1.01 -16.27 9.72
#